data_AF-A0A847YXK8-F1
#
_entry.id   AF-A0A847YXK8-F1
#
_cell.length_a   1.000
_cell.length_b   1.000
_cell.length_c   1.000
_cell.angle_alpha   90.00
_cell.angle_beta   90.00
_cell.angle_gamma   90.00
#
_symmetry.space_group_name_H-M   'P 1'
#
loop_
_entity.id
_entity.type
_entity.pdbx_description
1 polymer ?
#
loop_
_entity_poly.entity_id
_entity_poly.type
_entity_poly.pdbx_seq_one_letter_code
_entity_poly.pdbx_strand_id
1 'polypeptide(L)'
;MKVQIPKLIISILIPLIAGFIGSVFTSPAIPTWYASLARPSFNPPNGVFAPVWTTLFILMGMALYLVWQQGFGKKEVKKALTIFGVQLVLNIL
;
A
#
# COMPACT_ATOMS: atom_id res chain seq x y z
N MET A 1 -24.65 -5.31 -3.21
CA MET A 1 -23.83 -4.57 -2.22
C MET A 1 -24.13 -3.08 -2.36
N LYS A 2 -24.54 -2.38 -1.30
CA LYS A 2 -24.59 -0.90 -1.32
C LYS A 2 -23.18 -0.36 -1.06
N VAL A 3 -22.73 0.58 -1.88
CA VAL A 3 -21.41 1.21 -1.72
C VAL A 3 -21.44 2.10 -0.48
N GLN A 4 -20.59 1.81 0.49
CA GLN A 4 -20.41 2.62 1.69
C GLN A 4 -19.22 3.56 1.48
N ILE A 5 -19.48 4.72 0.88
CA ILE A 5 -18.46 5.71 0.49
C ILE A 5 -17.49 6.03 1.63
N PRO A 6 -17.93 6.28 2.89
CA PRO A 6 -17.01 6.56 3.98
C PRO A 6 -16.03 5.42 4.24
N LYS A 7 -16.51 4.16 4.20
CA LYS A 7 -15.65 2.98 4.39
C LYS A 7 -14.67 2.79 3.23
N LEU A 8 -15.09 3.09 2.00
CA LEU A 8 -14.23 3.01 0.84
C LEU A 8 -13.07 4.02 0.95
N ILE A 9 -13.39 5.27 1.30
CA ILE A 9 -12.39 6.32 1.49
C ILE A 9 -11.39 5.93 2.59
N ILE A 10 -11.88 5.51 3.76
CA ILE A 10 -11.03 5.07 4.87
C ILE A 10 -10.12 3.92 4.44
N SER A 11 -10.68 2.93 3.73
CA SER A 11 -9.92 1.75 3.29
C SER A 11 -8.83 2.10 2.29
N ILE A 12 -9.02 3.12 1.44
CA ILE A 12 -8.01 3.62 0.49
C ILE A 12 -6.95 4.49 1.18
N LEU A 13 -7.36 5.33 2.14
CA LEU A 13 -6.44 6.21 2.84
C LEU A 13 -5.42 5.44 3.69
N ILE A 14 -5.83 4.34 4.33
CA ILE A 14 -4.94 3.52 5.17
C ILE A 14 -3.64 3.10 4.43
N PRO A 15 -3.69 2.39 3.29
CA PRO A 15 -2.49 1.99 2.56
C PRO A 15 -1.76 3.17 1.91
N LEU A 16 -2.46 4.23 1.48
CA LEU A 16 -1.81 5.44 0.96
C LEU A 16 -0.96 6.15 2.03
N ILE A 17 -1.47 6.24 3.26
CA ILE A 17 -0.73 6.81 4.40
C ILE A 17 0.48 5.93 4.72
N ALA A 18 0.32 4.61 4.73
CA ALA A 18 1.45 3.68 4.92
C ALA A 18 2.55 3.90 3.86
N GLY A 19 2.15 3.98 2.59
CA GLY A 19 3.07 4.28 1.49
C GLY A 19 3.76 5.64 1.62
N PHE A 20 3.03 6.66 2.04
CA PHE A 20 3.59 7.98 2.31
C PHE A 20 4.63 7.94 3.44
N ILE A 21 4.31 7.28 4.56
CA ILE A 21 5.26 7.11 5.68
C ILE A 21 6.54 6.42 5.21
N GLY A 22 6.42 5.28 4.52
CA GLY A 22 7.58 4.57 3.95
C GLY A 22 8.40 5.47 3.03
N SER A 23 7.73 6.25 2.16
CA SER A 23 8.40 7.17 1.24
C SER A 23 9.22 8.26 1.93
N VAL A 24 8.80 8.74 3.12
CA VAL A 24 9.55 9.75 3.89
C VAL A 24 10.91 9.18 4.32
N PHE A 25 10.97 7.90 4.66
CA PHE A 25 12.23 7.25 5.07
C PHE A 25 13.10 6.83 3.88
N THR A 26 12.50 6.44 2.76
CA THR A 26 13.26 5.92 1.59
C THR A 26 13.67 7.01 0.59
N SER A 27 12.92 8.09 0.44
CA SER A 27 13.19 9.11 -0.59
C SER A 27 14.55 9.80 -0.47
N PRO A 28 15.07 10.11 0.74
CA PRO A 28 16.41 10.70 0.89
C PRO A 28 17.56 9.79 0.40
N ALA A 29 17.33 8.47 0.37
CA ALA A 29 18.31 7.50 -0.13
C ALA A 29 18.42 7.49 -1.67
N ILE A 30 17.38 7.96 -2.38
CA ILE A 30 17.30 7.88 -3.85
C ILE A 30 18.42 8.68 -4.55
N PRO A 31 18.66 9.97 -4.25
CA PRO A 31 19.72 10.75 -4.90
C PRO A 31 21.11 10.50 -4.31
N THR A 32 21.21 9.75 -3.20
CA THR A 32 22.48 9.50 -2.51
C THR A 32 23.10 8.19 -2.98
N TRP A 33 23.10 7.15 -2.14
CA TRP A 33 23.77 5.88 -2.47
C TRP A 33 23.01 5.09 -3.54
N TYR A 34 21.68 5.20 -3.61
CA TYR A 34 20.91 4.45 -4.60
C TYR A 34 21.24 4.92 -6.03
N ALA A 35 21.58 6.20 -6.20
CA ALA A 35 21.95 6.76 -7.49
C ALA A 35 23.26 6.17 -8.04
N SER A 36 24.21 5.84 -7.17
CA SER A 36 25.55 5.35 -7.55
C SER A 36 25.60 3.86 -7.89
N LEU A 37 24.50 3.12 -7.67
CA LEU A 37 24.43 1.70 -8.01
C LEU A 37 24.49 1.46 -9.52
N ALA A 38 25.30 0.49 -9.91
CA ALA A 38 25.25 -0.12 -11.23
C ALA A 38 23.93 -0.89 -11.38
N ARG A 39 22.98 -0.29 -12.09
CA ARG A 39 21.65 -0.86 -12.31
C ARG A 39 21.61 -1.65 -13.63
N PRO A 40 20.92 -2.80 -13.69
CA PRO A 40 20.74 -3.51 -14.94
C PRO A 40 19.94 -2.67 -15.94
N SER A 41 20.12 -2.93 -17.24
CA SER A 41 19.49 -2.17 -18.32
C SER A 41 17.96 -2.24 -18.35
N PHE A 42 17.37 -3.24 -17.69
CA PHE A 42 15.91 -3.41 -17.58
C PHE A 42 15.31 -2.75 -16.32
N ASN A 43 16.10 -2.07 -15.49
CA ASN A 43 15.55 -1.35 -14.34
C ASN A 43 14.71 -0.14 -14.80
N PRO A 44 13.44 -0.03 -14.37
CA PRO A 44 12.61 1.11 -14.74
C PRO A 44 13.20 2.46 -14.27
N PRO A 45 12.86 3.57 -14.94
CA PRO A 45 13.19 4.91 -14.45
C PRO A 45 12.58 5.19 -13.07
N ASN A 46 13.31 5.91 -12.21
CA ASN A 46 12.89 6.23 -10.84
C ASN A 46 11.47 6.85 -10.75
N GLY A 47 11.09 7.68 -11.73
CA GLY A 47 9.77 8.32 -11.77
C GLY A 47 8.59 7.36 -11.93
N VAL A 48 8.80 6.14 -12.43
CA VAL A 48 7.75 5.13 -12.64
C VAL A 48 7.31 4.49 -11.31
N PHE A 49 8.20 4.45 -10.32
CA PHE A 49 7.92 3.78 -9.04
C PHE A 49 6.77 4.47 -8.28
N ALA A 50 6.71 5.81 -8.28
CA ALA A 50 5.65 6.53 -7.57
C ALA A 50 4.24 6.19 -8.12
N PRO A 51 3.94 6.31 -9.42
CA PRO A 51 2.65 5.88 -9.99
C PRO A 51 2.30 4.42 -9.74
N VAL A 52 3.28 3.51 -9.83
CA VAL A 52 3.07 2.08 -9.58
C VAL A 52 2.66 1.84 -8.13
N TRP A 53 3.41 2.39 -7.17
CA TRP A 53 3.08 2.25 -5.75
C TRP A 53 1.75 2.88 -5.39
N THR A 54 1.45 4.09 -5.89
CA THR A 54 0.13 4.71 -5.67
C THR A 54 -0.99 3.84 -6.19
N THR A 55 -0.84 3.25 -7.38
CA THR A 55 -1.82 2.33 -7.95
C THR A 55 -2.01 1.09 -7.08
N LEU A 56 -0.90 0.48 -6.63
CA LEU A 56 -0.94 -0.68 -5.74
C LEU A 56 -1.65 -0.35 -4.41
N PHE A 57 -1.36 0.78 -3.79
CA PHE A 57 -2.01 1.19 -2.54
C PHE A 57 -3.52 1.45 -2.71
N ILE A 58 -3.95 2.03 -3.84
CA ILE A 58 -5.36 2.18 -4.16
C ILE A 58 -6.03 0.81 -4.29
N LEU A 59 -5.41 -0.13 -5.02
CA LEU A 59 -5.93 -1.49 -5.19
C LEU A 59 -5.99 -2.26 -3.87
N MET A 60 -4.97 -2.13 -3.01
CA MET A 60 -4.98 -2.68 -1.65
C MET A 60 -6.15 -2.12 -0.84
N GLY A 61 -6.40 -0.82 -0.93
CA GLY A 61 -7.51 -0.18 -0.24
C GLY A 61 -8.88 -0.62 -0.74
N MET A 62 -9.02 -0.83 -2.05
CA MET A 62 -10.22 -1.44 -2.63
C MET A 62 -10.42 -2.87 -2.13
N ALA A 63 -9.36 -3.67 -2.07
CA ALA A 63 -9.42 -5.04 -1.54
C ALA A 63 -9.81 -5.04 -0.05
N LEU A 64 -9.21 -4.16 0.76
CA LEU A 64 -9.55 -3.96 2.16
C LEU A 64 -11.04 -3.62 2.34
N TYR A 65 -11.55 -2.69 1.52
CA TYR A 65 -12.96 -2.32 1.53
C TYR A 65 -13.89 -3.50 1.20
N LEU A 66 -13.57 -4.28 0.17
CA LEU A 66 -14.36 -5.45 -0.23
C LEU A 66 -14.42 -6.50 0.88
N VAL A 67 -13.29 -6.76 1.56
CA VAL A 67 -13.22 -7.71 2.68
C VAL A 67 -13.98 -7.16 3.89
N TRP A 68 -13.82 -5.88 4.22
CA TRP A 68 -14.52 -5.26 5.35
C TRP A 68 -16.05 -5.29 5.16
N GLN A 69 -16.53 -5.10 3.93
CA GLN A 69 -17.96 -5.18 3.61
C GLN A 69 -18.59 -6.55 3.90
N GLN A 70 -17.81 -7.62 3.98
CA GLN A 70 -18.30 -8.95 4.35
C GLN A 70 -18.68 -9.09 5.83
N GLY A 71 -18.29 -8.12 6.66
CA GLY A 71 -18.67 -8.01 8.06
C GLY A 71 -17.72 -8.73 9.03
N PHE A 72 -17.42 -8.08 10.16
CA PHE A 72 -16.51 -8.60 11.20
C PHE A 72 -17.04 -9.82 11.96
N GLY A 73 -18.29 -10.26 11.73
CA GLY A 73 -18.83 -11.47 12.35
C GLY A 73 -18.15 -12.76 11.85
N LYS A 74 -17.55 -12.74 10.65
CA LYS A 74 -16.89 -13.89 10.03
C LYS A 74 -15.44 -14.01 10.51
N LYS A 75 -15.02 -15.21 10.93
CA LYS A 75 -13.64 -15.46 11.41
C LYS A 75 -12.61 -15.22 10.31
N GLU A 76 -12.97 -15.54 9.07
CA GLU A 76 -12.15 -15.38 7.87
C GLU A 76 -11.86 -13.91 7.59
N VAL A 77 -12.85 -13.03 7.78
CA VAL A 77 -12.69 -11.58 7.63
C VAL A 77 -11.69 -11.06 8.67
N LYS A 78 -11.85 -11.43 9.94
CA LYS A 78 -10.90 -11.03 10.99
C LYS A 78 -9.48 -11.49 10.66
N LYS A 79 -9.32 -12.76 10.27
CA LYS A 79 -8.01 -13.32 9.88
C LYS A 79 -7.39 -12.57 8.70
N ALA A 80 -8.17 -12.31 7.65
CA ALA A 80 -7.70 -11.57 6.48
C ALA A 80 -7.26 -10.15 6.85
N LEU A 81 -8.03 -9.45 7.68
CA LEU A 81 -7.70 -8.10 8.14
C LEU A 81 -6.46 -8.07 9.04
N THR A 82 -6.27 -9.09 9.90
CA THR A 82 -5.04 -9.23 10.70
C THR A 82 -3.82 -9.45 9.81
N ILE A 83 -3.90 -10.38 8.85
CA ILE A 83 -2.80 -10.65 7.89
C ILE A 83 -2.49 -9.39 7.07
N PHE A 84 -3.52 -8.70 6.57
CA PHE A 84 -3.36 -7.43 5.86
C PHE A 84 -2.67 -6.37 6.73
N GLY A 85 -3.08 -6.23 8.00
CA GLY A 85 -2.44 -5.30 8.94
C GLY A 85 -0.96 -5.61 9.15
N VAL A 86 -0.60 -6.89 9.35
CA VAL A 86 0.80 -7.32 9.45
C VAL A 86 1.56 -7.02 8.16
N GLN A 87 0.97 -7.36 7.00
CA GLN A 87 1.57 -7.06 5.70
C GLN A 87 1.82 -5.56 5.50
N LEU A 88 0.88 -4.71 5.94
CA LEU A 88 1.02 -3.26 5.80
C LEU A 88 2.09 -2.69 6.74
N VAL A 89 2.20 -3.21 7.96
CA VAL A 89 3.30 -2.84 8.88
C VAL A 89 4.64 -3.22 8.25
N LEU A 90 4.77 -4.45 7.73
CA LEU A 90 5.98 -4.89 7.03
C LEU A 90 6.28 -4.08 5.77
N ASN A 91 5.26 -3.46 5.15
CA ASN A 91 5.45 -2.62 3.98
C ASN A 91 6.02 -1.24 4.32
N ILE A 92 5.83 -0.75 5.55
CA ILE A 92 6.35 0.53 6.03
C ILE A 92 7.82 0.41 6.47
N LEU A 93 8.20 -0.75 7.01
CA LEU A 93 9.57 -1.06 7.49
C LEU A 93 10.56 -1.13 6.33
#